data_AF-A0A2V9JJS3-F1
#
_entry.id   AF-A0A2V9JJS3-F1
#
_cell.length_a   1.000
_cell.length_b   1.000
_cell.length_c   1.000
_cell.angle_alpha   90.00
_cell.angle_beta   90.00
_cell.angle_gamma   90.00
#
_symmetry.space_group_name_H-M   'P 1'
#
loop_
_entity.id
_entity.type
_entity.pdbx_description
1 polymer ?
#
loop_
_entity_poly.entity_id
_entity_poly.type
_entity_poly.pdbx_seq_one_letter_code
_entity_poly.pdbx_strand_id
1 'polypeptide(L)'
;MRSAFRQVVTSLVVFAFPLIALSALAAGGQQEPLPEHSAAHSKPFLVEFRNAAPGVAYVGSKACAECHGDINQSFMKTDMSRAMSLPSKLKELPGLDHPATVKHPKANRYYQVYRRGADFFQSEYEPDADGKEVFRDEQKISYIMGSGANGFTCLVRRGDYLFEAPLSYYSRTKEWNLSPGYESTDLSFSRPIEGDCIFCHSGRPQPAEERGGKFKSPPFLELS
;
A
#
# COMPACT_ATOMS: atom_id res chain seq x y z
N MET A 1 -18.02 -63.51 7.41
CA MET A 1 -18.74 -63.39 8.70
C MET A 1 -17.75 -63.55 9.85
N ARG A 2 -17.46 -62.46 10.58
CA ARG A 2 -17.18 -62.42 12.04
C ARG A 2 -16.65 -61.03 12.38
N SER A 3 -17.37 -60.36 13.27
CA SER A 3 -17.06 -59.06 13.85
C SER A 3 -15.86 -59.15 14.78
N ALA A 4 -15.07 -58.08 14.89
CA ALA A 4 -14.16 -57.90 16.01
C ALA A 4 -14.25 -56.46 16.53
N PHE A 5 -15.02 -56.34 17.60
CA PHE A 5 -15.07 -55.20 18.53
C PHE A 5 -13.66 -54.87 19.02
N ARG A 6 -13.25 -53.59 18.91
CA ARG A 6 -12.03 -53.09 19.57
C ARG A 6 -12.47 -52.32 20.81
N GLN A 7 -12.17 -52.88 21.99
CA GLN A 7 -12.38 -52.23 23.28
C GLN A 7 -11.39 -51.08 23.44
N VAL A 8 -11.89 -49.90 23.78
CA VAL A 8 -11.09 -48.74 24.21
C VAL A 8 -11.00 -48.82 25.74
N VAL A 9 -9.79 -49.01 26.26
CA VAL A 9 -9.49 -48.93 27.69
C VAL A 9 -9.18 -47.46 28.00
N THR A 10 -10.08 -46.79 28.71
CA THR A 10 -9.92 -45.41 29.17
C THR A 10 -9.23 -45.42 30.52
N SER A 11 -7.95 -45.04 30.60
CA SER A 11 -7.26 -44.82 31.87
C SER A 11 -7.61 -43.43 32.43
N LEU A 12 -8.40 -43.41 33.50
CA LEU A 12 -8.64 -42.23 34.34
C LEU A 12 -7.41 -41.98 35.22
N VAL A 13 -6.71 -40.87 34.98
CA VAL A 13 -5.70 -40.33 35.91
C VAL A 13 -6.39 -39.29 36.79
N VAL A 14 -6.57 -39.63 38.07
CA VAL A 14 -7.10 -38.72 39.09
C VAL A 14 -5.95 -37.88 39.63
N PHE A 15 -5.90 -36.59 39.30
CA PHE A 15 -5.00 -35.63 39.95
C PHE A 15 -5.68 -35.07 41.21
N ALA A 16 -5.15 -35.44 42.38
CA ALA A 16 -5.50 -34.82 43.64
C ALA A 16 -4.80 -33.45 43.75
N PHE A 17 -5.57 -32.37 43.74
CA PHE A 17 -5.07 -31.02 44.06
C PHE A 17 -5.20 -30.77 45.57
N PRO A 18 -4.12 -30.42 46.29
CA PRO A 18 -4.22 -30.02 47.68
C PRO A 18 -4.86 -28.63 47.79
N LEU A 19 -5.89 -28.52 48.63
CA LEU A 19 -6.48 -27.26 49.08
C LEU A 19 -5.45 -26.49 49.92
N ILE A 20 -4.85 -25.46 49.34
CA ILE A 20 -4.05 -24.48 50.08
C ILE A 20 -5.02 -23.40 50.58
N ALA A 21 -5.21 -23.35 51.91
CA ALA A 21 -5.95 -22.29 52.57
C ALA A 21 -5.15 -20.98 52.48
N LEU A 22 -5.69 -19.99 51.76
CA LEU A 22 -5.09 -18.67 51.61
C LEU A 22 -5.55 -17.78 52.76
N SER A 23 -4.69 -17.64 53.78
CA SER A 23 -4.88 -16.70 54.89
C SER A 23 -4.74 -15.26 54.37
N ALA A 24 -5.83 -14.49 54.37
CA ALA A 24 -5.79 -13.08 54.04
C ALA A 24 -5.11 -12.28 55.17
N LEU A 25 -3.84 -11.91 54.97
CA LEU A 25 -3.14 -10.96 55.83
C LEU A 25 -3.52 -9.55 55.38
N ALA A 26 -4.43 -8.90 56.10
CA ALA A 26 -4.80 -7.51 55.86
C ALA A 26 -3.66 -6.59 56.33
N ALA A 27 -2.74 -6.24 55.42
CA ALA A 27 -1.82 -5.14 55.63
C ALA A 27 -2.57 -3.82 55.37
N GLY A 28 -2.98 -3.16 56.45
CA GLY A 28 -3.50 -1.80 56.39
C GLY A 28 -2.37 -0.81 56.06
N GLY A 29 -2.13 -0.57 54.78
CA GLY A 29 -1.36 0.57 54.30
C GLY A 29 -2.28 1.79 54.24
N GLN A 30 -1.97 2.82 55.02
CA GLN A 30 -2.60 4.14 54.83
C GLN A 30 -2.10 4.70 53.50
N GLN A 31 -2.96 4.72 52.50
CA GLN A 31 -2.71 5.44 51.25
C GLN A 31 -2.79 6.93 51.58
N GLU A 32 -1.65 7.63 51.65
CA GLU A 32 -1.69 9.10 51.64
C GLU A 32 -2.30 9.55 50.31
N PRO A 33 -3.27 10.48 50.31
CA PRO A 33 -3.79 11.02 49.07
C PRO A 33 -2.67 11.80 48.39
N LEU A 34 -2.41 11.47 47.12
CA LEU A 34 -1.48 12.23 46.28
C LEU A 34 -1.91 13.70 46.28
N PRO A 35 -0.97 14.65 46.34
CA PRO A 35 -1.30 16.06 46.31
C PRO A 35 -2.07 16.36 45.02
N GLU A 36 -3.25 16.97 45.14
CA GLU A 36 -3.94 17.57 44.01
C GLU A 36 -3.02 18.65 43.44
N HIS A 37 -2.31 18.31 42.37
CA HIS A 37 -1.72 19.32 41.50
C HIS A 37 -2.88 20.09 40.90
N SER A 38 -3.18 21.25 41.48
CA SER A 38 -3.99 22.28 40.85
C SER A 38 -3.43 22.52 39.46
N ALA A 39 -4.09 21.95 38.46
CA ALA A 39 -3.84 22.23 37.06
C ALA A 39 -4.36 23.64 36.80
N ALA A 40 -3.63 24.65 37.27
CA ALA A 40 -3.55 25.90 36.58
C ALA A 40 -2.93 25.58 35.21
N HIS A 41 -3.79 25.15 34.27
CA HIS A 41 -3.44 25.07 32.87
C HIS A 41 -3.08 26.49 32.44
N SER A 42 -1.80 26.83 32.52
CA SER A 42 -1.24 27.90 31.72
C SER A 42 -1.68 27.60 30.29
N LYS A 43 -2.40 28.56 29.68
CA LYS A 43 -2.81 28.46 28.28
C LYS A 43 -1.61 27.94 27.49
N PRO A 44 -1.72 26.83 26.75
CA PRO A 44 -0.60 26.33 25.98
C PRO A 44 -0.12 27.49 25.12
N PHE A 45 1.19 27.76 25.15
CA PHE A 45 1.81 28.66 24.19
C PHE A 45 1.57 28.03 22.83
N LEU A 46 0.49 28.45 22.15
CA LEU A 46 0.19 28.03 20.80
C LEU A 46 1.31 28.62 19.94
N VAL A 47 2.31 27.80 19.63
CA VAL A 47 3.32 28.16 18.64
C VAL A 47 2.58 28.28 17.32
N GLU A 48 2.39 29.52 16.86
CA GLU A 48 1.84 29.77 15.54
C GLU A 48 2.91 29.45 14.50
N PHE A 49 2.78 28.28 13.89
CA PHE A 49 3.63 27.87 12.78
C PHE A 49 3.28 28.72 11.56
N ARG A 50 4.12 29.72 11.24
CA ARG A 50 3.93 30.59 10.06
C ARG A 50 3.76 29.80 8.77
N ASN A 51 4.42 28.65 8.66
CA ASN A 51 4.31 27.75 7.50
C ASN A 51 2.98 26.98 7.42
N ALA A 52 2.15 27.02 8.46
CA ALA A 52 0.81 26.42 8.51
C ALA A 52 -0.31 27.48 8.48
N ALA A 53 0.04 28.76 8.35
CA ALA A 53 -0.94 29.83 8.28
C ALA A 53 -1.82 29.68 7.01
N PRO A 54 -3.11 30.07 7.06
CA PRO A 54 -3.98 30.07 5.89
C PRO A 54 -3.39 30.85 4.72
N GLY A 55 -3.48 30.31 3.51
CA GLY A 55 -2.97 30.94 2.29
C GLY A 55 -1.48 30.73 2.02
N VAL A 56 -0.73 30.10 2.94
CA VAL A 56 0.66 29.71 2.68
C VAL A 56 0.70 28.52 1.73
N ALA A 57 1.26 28.73 0.54
CA ALA A 57 1.40 27.71 -0.48
C ALA A 57 2.65 26.87 -0.27
N TYR A 58 2.60 25.63 -0.76
CA TYR A 58 3.77 24.76 -0.81
C TYR A 58 4.68 25.19 -1.96
N VAL A 59 5.97 25.37 -1.66
CA VAL A 59 6.95 25.93 -2.60
C VAL A 59 7.63 24.87 -3.48
N GLY A 60 7.45 23.58 -3.16
CA GLY A 60 8.11 22.47 -3.84
C GLY A 60 9.52 22.21 -3.32
N SER A 61 9.98 20.96 -3.41
CA SER A 61 11.34 20.57 -2.95
C SER A 61 12.46 21.33 -3.68
N LYS A 62 12.24 21.70 -4.94
CA LYS A 62 13.22 22.43 -5.76
C LYS A 62 13.62 23.79 -5.16
N ALA A 63 12.70 24.50 -4.52
CA ALA A 63 12.99 25.79 -3.87
C ALA A 63 14.00 25.61 -2.73
N CYS A 64 13.97 24.47 -2.04
CA CYS A 64 14.90 24.15 -0.96
C CYS A 64 16.32 23.87 -1.49
N ALA A 65 16.43 23.32 -2.70
CA ALA A 65 17.70 22.87 -3.27
C ALA A 65 18.70 24.00 -3.58
N GLU A 66 18.22 25.24 -3.73
CA GLU A 66 19.06 26.41 -3.99
C GLU A 66 20.00 26.72 -2.83
N CYS A 67 19.53 26.56 -1.58
CA CYS A 67 20.34 26.75 -0.38
C CYS A 67 20.78 25.44 0.26
N HIS A 68 20.04 24.34 0.06
CA HIS A 68 20.27 23.04 0.68
C HIS A 68 20.62 21.95 -0.35
N GLY A 69 21.61 22.23 -1.21
CA GLY A 69 22.01 21.35 -2.30
C GLY A 69 22.38 19.93 -1.85
N ASP A 70 23.21 19.80 -0.80
CA ASP A 70 23.67 18.49 -0.33
C ASP A 70 22.55 17.65 0.29
N ILE A 71 21.64 18.29 1.03
CA ILE A 71 20.45 17.65 1.60
C ILE A 71 19.54 17.17 0.46
N ASN A 72 19.29 18.02 -0.54
CA ASN A 72 18.48 17.64 -1.69
C ASN A 72 19.11 16.45 -2.44
N GLN A 73 20.41 16.52 -2.76
CA GLN A 73 21.10 15.45 -3.48
C GLN A 73 21.12 14.12 -2.72
N SER A 74 21.28 14.15 -1.40
CA SER A 74 21.21 12.94 -0.57
C SER A 74 19.77 12.41 -0.46
N PHE A 75 18.78 13.29 -0.29
CA PHE A 75 17.37 12.93 -0.25
C PHE A 75 16.91 12.27 -1.55
N MET A 76 17.26 12.82 -2.73
CA MET A 76 16.91 12.24 -4.06
C MET A 76 17.48 10.83 -4.30
N LYS A 77 18.42 10.38 -3.46
CA LYS A 77 18.98 9.02 -3.49
C LYS A 77 18.26 8.04 -2.54
N THR A 78 17.33 8.51 -1.71
CA THR A 78 16.53 7.64 -0.84
C THR A 78 15.42 6.93 -1.61
N ASP A 79 14.88 5.86 -1.04
CA ASP A 79 13.68 5.22 -1.61
C ASP A 79 12.45 6.10 -1.47
N MET A 80 12.40 6.94 -0.44
CA MET A 80 11.27 7.84 -0.23
C MET A 80 11.13 8.84 -1.36
N SER A 81 12.24 9.44 -1.82
CA SER A 81 12.24 10.38 -2.95
C SER A 81 12.05 9.74 -4.34
N ARG A 82 11.79 8.44 -4.36
CA ARG A 82 11.50 7.68 -5.59
C ARG A 82 10.23 6.86 -5.45
N ALA A 83 9.47 7.07 -4.37
CA ALA A 83 8.29 6.28 -4.05
C ALA A 83 7.15 6.49 -5.06
N MET A 84 7.27 7.47 -5.97
CA MET A 84 6.38 7.68 -7.09
C MET A 84 7.16 8.25 -8.27
N SER A 85 6.79 7.84 -9.48
CA SER A 85 7.45 8.31 -10.70
C SER A 85 6.54 8.24 -11.91
N LEU A 86 6.99 8.85 -13.01
CA LEU A 86 6.34 8.73 -14.30
C LEU A 86 6.64 7.36 -14.95
N PRO A 87 5.78 6.89 -15.87
CA PRO A 87 5.95 5.59 -16.53
C PRO A 87 7.26 5.45 -17.30
N SER A 88 7.95 6.56 -17.63
CA SER A 88 9.26 6.53 -18.28
C SER A 88 10.31 5.74 -17.52
N LYS A 89 10.17 5.57 -16.20
CA LYS A 89 11.03 4.70 -15.37
C LYS A 89 11.02 3.25 -15.85
N LEU A 90 9.90 2.78 -16.44
CA LEU A 90 9.79 1.42 -16.96
C LEU A 90 10.75 1.14 -18.14
N LYS A 91 11.33 2.17 -18.78
CA LYS A 91 12.34 1.99 -19.83
C LYS A 91 13.61 1.32 -19.33
N GLU A 92 13.86 1.36 -18.01
CA GLU A 92 15.00 0.71 -17.37
C GLU A 92 14.79 -0.82 -17.23
N LEU A 93 13.55 -1.30 -17.35
CA LEU A 93 13.27 -2.73 -17.34
C LEU A 93 13.45 -3.35 -18.73
N PRO A 94 14.27 -4.41 -18.87
CA PRO A 94 14.41 -5.11 -20.12
C PRO A 94 13.12 -5.87 -20.47
N GLY A 95 12.85 -6.01 -21.77
CA GLY A 95 11.88 -6.98 -22.28
C GLY A 95 10.44 -6.50 -22.37
N LEU A 96 10.12 -5.24 -22.05
CA LEU A 96 8.76 -4.71 -22.23
C LEU A 96 8.37 -4.44 -23.69
N ASP A 97 9.30 -4.57 -24.64
CA ASP A 97 8.99 -4.58 -26.07
C ASP A 97 8.22 -5.86 -26.49
N HIS A 98 8.22 -6.88 -25.62
CA HIS A 98 7.33 -8.03 -25.68
C HIS A 98 6.43 -8.07 -24.45
N PRO A 99 5.14 -8.46 -24.56
CA PRO A 99 4.27 -8.50 -23.40
C PRO A 99 4.72 -9.52 -22.35
N ALA A 100 4.97 -9.04 -21.12
CA ALA A 100 5.04 -9.92 -19.97
C ALA A 100 3.60 -10.30 -19.58
N THR A 101 3.31 -11.60 -19.55
CA THR A 101 1.94 -12.13 -19.36
C THR A 101 1.85 -12.91 -18.05
N VAL A 102 0.80 -12.65 -17.28
CA VAL A 102 0.52 -13.33 -16.00
C VAL A 102 -0.92 -13.85 -16.05
N LYS A 103 -1.10 -15.12 -15.73
CA LYS A 103 -2.43 -15.75 -15.63
C LYS A 103 -2.97 -15.61 -14.21
N HIS A 104 -4.23 -15.24 -14.07
CA HIS A 104 -4.91 -15.27 -12.78
C HIS A 104 -5.09 -16.72 -12.31
N PRO A 105 -4.74 -17.07 -11.05
CA PRO A 105 -4.73 -18.47 -10.61
C PRO A 105 -6.11 -19.11 -10.48
N LYS A 106 -7.18 -18.30 -10.36
CA LYS A 106 -8.56 -18.76 -10.10
C LYS A 106 -9.59 -18.36 -11.16
N ALA A 107 -9.17 -17.64 -12.19
CA ALA A 107 -10.06 -17.12 -13.23
C ALA A 107 -9.46 -17.39 -14.60
N ASN A 108 -10.28 -17.46 -15.65
CA ASN A 108 -9.80 -17.55 -17.02
C ASN A 108 -9.35 -16.18 -17.56
N ARG A 109 -8.53 -15.49 -16.77
CA ARG A 109 -8.12 -14.10 -16.98
C ARG A 109 -6.62 -14.04 -17.12
N TYR A 110 -6.16 -13.27 -18.09
CA TYR A 110 -4.75 -13.02 -18.34
C TYR A 110 -4.51 -11.52 -18.30
N TYR A 111 -3.41 -11.13 -17.69
CA TYR A 111 -2.96 -9.75 -17.65
C TYR A 111 -1.64 -9.63 -18.38
N GLN A 112 -1.43 -8.51 -19.04
CA GLN A 112 -0.21 -8.18 -19.75
C GLN A 112 0.28 -6.81 -19.38
N VAL A 113 1.60 -6.63 -19.44
CA VAL A 113 2.27 -5.34 -19.40
C VAL A 113 3.27 -5.26 -20.54
N TYR A 114 3.23 -4.15 -21.26
CA TYR A 114 4.06 -3.94 -22.44
C TYR A 114 4.25 -2.46 -22.74
N ARG A 115 5.24 -2.20 -23.58
CA ARG A 115 5.51 -0.91 -24.18
C ARG A 115 4.92 -0.85 -25.58
N ARG A 116 4.32 0.28 -25.93
CA ARG A 116 3.93 0.62 -27.32
C ARG A 116 4.45 2.03 -27.62
N GLY A 117 5.49 2.10 -28.46
CA GLY A 117 6.17 3.37 -28.76
C GLY A 117 6.86 3.98 -27.54
N ALA A 118 6.45 5.16 -27.12
CA ALA A 118 6.98 5.83 -25.92
C ALA A 118 6.19 5.51 -24.64
N ASP A 119 5.02 4.90 -24.78
CA ASP A 119 4.04 4.68 -23.72
C ASP A 119 4.06 3.24 -23.21
N PHE A 120 3.53 3.05 -22.01
CA PHE A 120 3.40 1.75 -21.35
C PHE A 120 1.95 1.48 -21.01
N PHE A 121 1.57 0.21 -21.13
CA PHE A 121 0.20 -0.24 -21.00
C PHE A 121 0.17 -1.47 -20.11
N GLN A 122 -0.93 -1.61 -19.38
CA GLN A 122 -1.37 -2.92 -18.94
C GLN A 122 -2.69 -3.25 -19.62
N SER A 123 -2.93 -4.53 -19.85
CA SER A 123 -4.21 -5.00 -20.38
C SER A 123 -4.66 -6.25 -19.66
N GLU A 124 -5.95 -6.50 -19.70
CA GLU A 124 -6.54 -7.79 -19.36
C GLU A 124 -7.29 -8.38 -20.55
N TYR A 125 -7.35 -9.71 -20.61
CA TYR A 125 -8.13 -10.41 -21.62
C TYR A 125 -8.64 -11.78 -21.12
N GLU A 126 -9.62 -12.33 -21.85
CA GLU A 126 -10.15 -13.68 -21.66
C GLU A 126 -10.05 -14.46 -22.97
N PRO A 127 -9.40 -15.63 -23.01
CA PRO A 127 -9.52 -16.53 -24.16
C PRO A 127 -10.77 -17.41 -24.07
N ASP A 128 -11.41 -17.70 -25.20
CA ASP A 128 -12.40 -18.78 -25.33
C ASP A 128 -11.71 -20.16 -25.39
N ALA A 129 -12.51 -21.21 -25.61
CA ALA A 129 -12.01 -22.58 -25.70
C ALA A 129 -11.04 -22.82 -26.86
N ASP A 130 -11.12 -22.02 -27.92
CA ASP A 130 -10.25 -22.08 -29.09
C ASP A 130 -9.02 -21.16 -28.96
N GLY A 131 -8.89 -20.47 -27.82
CA GLY A 131 -7.79 -19.55 -27.53
C GLY A 131 -7.97 -18.15 -28.12
N LYS A 132 -9.14 -17.82 -28.67
CA LYS A 132 -9.44 -16.50 -29.21
C LYS A 132 -9.89 -15.57 -28.09
N GLU A 133 -9.42 -14.32 -28.12
CA GLU A 133 -9.84 -13.32 -27.13
C GLU A 133 -11.33 -13.00 -27.27
N VAL A 134 -12.09 -13.24 -26.19
CA VAL A 134 -13.49 -12.85 -26.03
C VAL A 134 -13.59 -11.36 -25.78
N PHE A 135 -12.66 -10.81 -25.00
CA PHE A 135 -12.48 -9.38 -24.82
C PHE A 135 -11.04 -9.04 -24.47
N ARG A 136 -10.72 -7.75 -24.61
CA ARG A 136 -9.50 -7.13 -24.10
C ARG A 136 -9.82 -5.73 -23.57
N ASP A 137 -9.38 -5.44 -22.34
CA ASP A 137 -9.37 -4.08 -21.80
C ASP A 137 -7.91 -3.63 -21.66
N GLU A 138 -7.56 -2.50 -22.28
CA GLU A 138 -6.21 -1.95 -22.31
C GLU A 138 -6.21 -0.57 -21.67
N GLN A 139 -5.31 -0.38 -20.69
CA GLN A 139 -5.20 0.84 -19.92
C GLN A 139 -3.78 1.40 -20.00
N LYS A 140 -3.66 2.68 -20.35
CA LYS A 140 -2.39 3.40 -20.34
C LYS A 140 -1.93 3.64 -18.91
N ILE A 141 -0.70 3.22 -18.61
CA ILE A 141 -0.07 3.48 -17.32
C ILE A 141 0.21 4.98 -17.23
N SER A 142 -0.27 5.61 -16.16
CA SER A 142 -0.14 7.05 -15.91
C SER A 142 0.95 7.36 -14.89
N TYR A 143 1.13 6.50 -13.90
CA TYR A 143 2.14 6.65 -12.84
C TYR A 143 2.67 5.31 -12.38
N ILE A 144 3.81 5.33 -11.69
CA ILE A 144 4.39 4.19 -10.99
C ILE A 144 4.46 4.53 -9.50
N MET A 145 3.95 3.64 -8.65
CA MET A 145 4.00 3.75 -7.19
C MET A 145 4.98 2.70 -6.64
N GLY A 146 6.00 3.14 -5.92
CA GLY A 146 7.06 2.33 -5.36
C GLY A 146 8.45 2.70 -5.90
N SER A 147 9.45 2.68 -5.03
CA SER A 147 10.84 3.00 -5.39
C SER A 147 11.50 1.95 -6.27
N GLY A 148 10.97 0.72 -6.25
CA GLY A 148 11.62 -0.45 -6.82
C GLY A 148 12.58 -1.16 -5.87
N ALA A 149 12.71 -0.73 -4.60
CA ALA A 149 13.52 -1.47 -3.62
C ALA A 149 12.96 -2.88 -3.36
N ASN A 150 11.65 -2.98 -3.11
CA ASN A 150 10.93 -4.26 -3.03
C ASN A 150 10.22 -4.60 -4.35
N GLY A 151 9.71 -3.55 -5.00
CA GLY A 151 8.89 -3.64 -6.20
C GLY A 151 8.17 -2.32 -6.43
N PHE A 152 7.28 -2.31 -7.41
CA PHE A 152 6.40 -1.18 -7.69
C PHE A 152 5.10 -1.64 -8.37
N THR A 153 4.05 -0.85 -8.20
CA THR A 153 2.75 -1.03 -8.86
C THR A 153 2.54 0.07 -9.90
N CYS A 154 1.76 -0.23 -10.93
CA CYS A 154 1.39 0.75 -11.94
C CYS A 154 0.02 1.36 -11.59
N LEU A 155 -0.17 2.65 -11.88
CA LEU A 155 -1.46 3.32 -11.73
C LEU A 155 -2.00 3.71 -13.09
N VAL A 156 -3.30 3.50 -13.30
CA VAL A 156 -4.03 3.95 -14.47
C VAL A 156 -4.97 5.09 -14.09
N ARG A 157 -5.17 6.05 -15.01
CA ARG A 157 -6.05 7.19 -14.79
C ARG A 157 -7.25 7.11 -15.73
N ARG A 158 -8.46 7.23 -15.18
CA ARG A 158 -9.70 7.38 -15.95
C ARG A 158 -10.45 8.61 -15.46
N GLY A 159 -10.45 9.66 -16.27
CA GLY A 159 -10.93 10.98 -15.85
C GLY A 159 -10.16 11.46 -14.62
N ASP A 160 -10.91 11.75 -13.54
CA ASP A 160 -10.36 12.23 -12.28
C ASP A 160 -10.03 11.11 -11.28
N TYR A 161 -10.13 9.84 -11.68
CA TYR A 161 -9.88 8.71 -10.79
C TYR A 161 -8.57 8.01 -11.13
N LEU A 162 -7.87 7.58 -10.08
CA LEU A 162 -6.70 6.71 -10.18
C LEU A 162 -7.06 5.31 -9.69
N PHE A 163 -6.58 4.30 -10.41
CA PHE A 163 -6.78 2.90 -10.06
C PHE A 163 -5.44 2.18 -10.02
N GLU A 164 -5.31 1.23 -9.10
CA GLU A 164 -4.22 0.27 -9.14
C GLU A 164 -4.39 -0.63 -10.37
N ALA A 165 -3.30 -0.83 -11.11
CA ALA A 165 -3.26 -1.78 -12.22
C ALA A 165 -3.04 -3.21 -11.70
N PRO A 166 -3.51 -4.26 -12.39
CA PRO A 166 -3.44 -5.64 -11.90
C PRO A 166 -2.04 -6.22 -11.73
N LEU A 167 -1.01 -5.67 -12.38
CA LEU A 167 0.36 -6.18 -12.30
C LEU A 167 1.31 -5.23 -11.58
N SER A 168 2.09 -5.81 -10.67
CA SER A 168 3.25 -5.20 -10.02
C SER A 168 4.53 -5.89 -10.49
N TYR A 169 5.63 -5.13 -10.47
CA TYR A 169 6.96 -5.68 -10.66
C TYR A 169 7.60 -5.96 -9.30
N TYR A 170 8.13 -7.17 -9.11
CA TYR A 170 8.77 -7.61 -7.88
C TYR A 170 10.29 -7.66 -8.09
N SER A 171 11.02 -6.74 -7.46
CA SER A 171 12.45 -6.52 -7.74
C SER A 171 13.33 -7.69 -7.32
N ARG A 172 12.94 -8.42 -6.26
CA ARG A 172 13.70 -9.58 -5.76
C ARG A 172 13.68 -10.75 -6.74
N THR A 173 12.50 -11.06 -7.29
CA THR A 173 12.32 -12.16 -8.25
C THR A 173 12.52 -11.70 -9.70
N LYS A 174 12.56 -10.38 -9.93
CA LYS A 174 12.74 -9.72 -11.23
C LYS A 174 11.62 -10.05 -12.22
N GLU A 175 10.41 -10.23 -11.72
CA GLU A 175 9.27 -10.65 -12.52
C GLU A 175 8.05 -9.76 -12.30
N TRP A 176 7.16 -9.78 -13.28
CA TRP A 176 5.82 -9.25 -13.14
C TRP A 176 4.92 -10.33 -12.55
N ASN A 177 4.11 -9.95 -11.58
CA ASN A 177 3.08 -10.81 -11.02
C ASN A 177 1.87 -9.96 -10.62
N LEU A 178 0.81 -10.62 -10.17
CA LEU A 178 -0.38 -9.95 -9.66
C LEU A 178 -0.01 -8.96 -8.55
N SER A 179 -0.68 -7.81 -8.58
CA SER A 179 -0.57 -6.81 -7.54
C SER A 179 -1.14 -7.34 -6.22
N PRO A 180 -0.59 -6.95 -5.07
CA PRO A 180 -1.01 -7.53 -3.80
C PRO A 180 -2.53 -7.45 -3.56
N GLY A 181 -3.17 -8.62 -3.44
CA GLY A 181 -4.60 -8.79 -3.22
C GLY A 181 -5.36 -9.29 -4.45
N TYR A 182 -4.80 -9.11 -5.65
CA TYR A 182 -5.40 -9.59 -6.91
C TYR A 182 -5.39 -11.13 -7.02
N GLU A 183 -4.60 -11.85 -6.23
CA GLU A 183 -4.61 -13.33 -6.21
C GLU A 183 -5.88 -13.93 -5.60
N SER A 184 -6.56 -13.12 -4.78
CA SER A 184 -7.77 -13.52 -4.06
C SER A 184 -9.05 -13.22 -4.84
N THR A 185 -9.05 -12.12 -5.60
CA THR A 185 -10.22 -11.54 -6.25
C THR A 185 -9.79 -10.92 -7.59
N ASP A 186 -10.50 -11.24 -8.67
CA ASP A 186 -10.32 -10.55 -9.95
C ASP A 186 -10.94 -9.15 -9.86
N LEU A 187 -10.10 -8.17 -9.52
CA LEU A 187 -10.49 -6.76 -9.41
C LEU A 187 -10.33 -5.99 -10.72
N SER A 188 -9.77 -6.59 -11.78
CA SER A 188 -9.48 -5.89 -13.05
C SER A 188 -8.84 -4.50 -12.78
N PHE A 189 -9.14 -3.49 -13.56
CA PHE A 189 -8.73 -2.12 -13.31
C PHE A 189 -9.69 -1.37 -12.38
N SER A 190 -10.42 -2.03 -11.47
CA SER A 190 -11.48 -1.38 -10.68
C SER A 190 -11.10 -1.01 -9.24
N ARG A 191 -9.86 -1.27 -8.80
CA ARG A 191 -9.42 -0.93 -7.43
C ARG A 191 -8.98 0.54 -7.34
N PRO A 192 -9.76 1.44 -6.71
CA PRO A 192 -9.40 2.86 -6.65
C PRO A 192 -8.20 3.09 -5.72
N ILE A 193 -7.40 4.09 -6.03
CA ILE A 193 -6.37 4.63 -5.13
C ILE A 193 -6.99 5.76 -4.34
N GLU A 194 -7.05 5.62 -3.01
CA GLU A 194 -7.57 6.66 -2.11
C GLU A 194 -6.50 7.69 -1.75
N GLY A 195 -6.94 8.88 -1.31
CA GLY A 195 -6.05 9.97 -0.91
C GLY A 195 -5.10 9.56 0.21
N ASP A 196 -5.62 8.87 1.22
CA ASP A 196 -4.87 8.35 2.37
C ASP A 196 -3.73 7.40 1.94
N CYS A 197 -3.98 6.54 0.94
CA CYS A 197 -2.99 5.58 0.48
C CYS A 197 -1.85 6.29 -0.26
N ILE A 198 -2.18 7.19 -1.19
CA ILE A 198 -1.17 7.82 -2.06
C ILE A 198 -0.39 8.93 -1.34
N PHE A 199 -0.91 9.47 -0.24
CA PHE A 199 -0.22 10.48 0.57
C PHE A 199 1.15 10.02 1.07
N CYS A 200 1.30 8.74 1.42
CA CYS A 200 2.59 8.19 1.88
C CYS A 200 3.57 7.90 0.73
N HIS A 201 3.10 7.84 -0.52
CA HIS A 201 3.92 7.45 -1.67
C HIS A 201 4.24 8.62 -2.60
N SER A 202 3.49 9.72 -2.52
CA SER A 202 3.64 10.90 -3.36
C SER A 202 4.16 12.11 -2.57
N GLY A 203 4.69 13.12 -3.25
CA GLY A 203 5.13 14.35 -2.60
C GLY A 203 3.95 15.22 -2.16
N ARG A 204 3.03 15.50 -3.10
CA ARG A 204 1.84 16.33 -2.81
C ARG A 204 0.64 15.91 -3.65
N PRO A 205 -0.19 14.96 -3.16
CA PRO A 205 -1.42 14.58 -3.84
C PRO A 205 -2.50 15.66 -3.72
N GLN A 206 -3.46 15.63 -4.63
CA GLN A 206 -4.63 16.51 -4.64
C GLN A 206 -5.92 15.69 -4.69
N PRO A 207 -6.28 14.96 -3.62
CA PRO A 207 -7.60 14.35 -3.55
C PRO A 207 -8.68 15.44 -3.67
N ALA A 208 -9.73 15.17 -4.45
CA ALA A 208 -10.92 16.01 -4.48
C ALA A 208 -11.81 15.71 -3.26
N GLU A 209 -11.77 14.45 -2.81
CA GLU A 209 -12.42 13.90 -1.62
C GLU A 209 -11.42 12.95 -0.96
N GLU A 210 -11.36 12.90 0.37
CA GLU A 210 -10.40 12.03 1.09
C GLU A 210 -10.60 10.54 0.73
N ARG A 211 -11.86 10.15 0.51
CA ARG A 211 -12.28 8.79 0.13
C ARG A 211 -12.94 8.80 -1.25
N GLY A 212 -12.92 7.66 -1.93
CA GLY A 212 -13.54 7.49 -3.24
C GLY A 212 -12.61 7.65 -4.45
N GLY A 213 -11.33 7.97 -4.20
CA GLY A 213 -10.26 7.91 -5.21
C GLY A 213 -10.35 8.95 -6.34
N LYS A 214 -11.12 10.02 -6.12
CA LYS A 214 -11.21 11.16 -7.04
C LYS A 214 -10.14 12.19 -6.70
N PHE A 215 -9.45 12.69 -7.73
CA PHE A 215 -8.39 13.67 -7.64
C PHE A 215 -8.72 14.93 -8.45
N LYS A 216 -8.06 16.03 -8.11
CA LYS A 216 -8.05 17.23 -8.95
C LYS A 216 -7.18 16.99 -10.19
N SER A 217 -7.18 17.97 -11.10
CA SER A 217 -6.29 17.98 -12.26
C SER A 217 -5.28 19.14 -12.12
N PRO A 218 -3.97 18.86 -12.01
CA PRO A 218 -3.34 17.54 -11.95
C PRO A 218 -3.60 16.82 -10.59
N PRO A 219 -3.47 15.48 -10.53
CA PRO A 219 -3.70 14.72 -9.30
C PRO A 219 -2.55 14.85 -8.30
N PHE A 220 -1.37 15.27 -8.75
CA PHE A 220 -0.19 15.52 -7.93
C PHE A 220 0.40 16.87 -8.32
N LEU A 221 0.69 17.72 -7.32
CA LEU A 221 1.50 18.92 -7.51
C LEU A 221 2.99 18.59 -7.49
N GLU A 222 3.35 17.49 -6.83
CA GLU A 222 4.72 16.99 -6.72
C GLU A 222 4.69 15.46 -6.58
N LEU A 223 5.51 14.78 -7.37
CA LEU A 223 5.84 13.38 -7.15
C LEU A 223 6.93 13.30 -6.07
N SER A 224 7.06 12.17 -5.40
CA SER A 224 8.08 12.01 -4.36
C SER A 224 9.50 12.06 -4.92
#